data_AF-A0A7R7GEA6-F1
#
_entry.id   AF-A0A7R7GEA6-F1
#
_cell.length_a   1.000
_cell.length_b   1.000
_cell.length_c   1.000
_cell.angle_alpha   90.00
_cell.angle_beta   90.00
_cell.angle_gamma   90.00
#
_symmetry.space_group_name_H-M   'P 1'
#
loop_
_entity.id
_entity.type
_entity.pdbx_description
1 polymer ?
#
loop_
_entity_poly.entity_id
_entity_poly.type
_entity_poly.pdbx_seq_one_letter_code
_entity_poly.pdbx_strand_id
1 'polypeptide(L)'
;MIDSGASFNGNARTAENVLLPLLDQYNINAIDHVVHTHSDNDHAGGQQVIERSLVAIDAIYYSPRTGCERGKVIYWQSLTIRFLWPLPGNQEDSNAQSCVVRISDNRNHVLIAGDIERASEYALLTLHKASQTLPLLKANVLVAPHHGSNTSSTDVFIKAVSPNVVIFTQGYENRWAFPDENVVTRYRDNDVSQYLTSTHGYINVEFDSHDSALCQSKSDNVHCASQWTMETQRMHRQKRWYLPAYHPSHLSLLSLKSD
;
A
#
# COMPACT_ATOMS: atom_id res chain seq x y z
N MET A 1 -11.19 -2.76 -3.49
CA MET A 1 -10.63 -3.22 -2.20
C MET A 1 -9.38 -4.05 -2.48
N ILE A 2 -8.31 -3.89 -1.70
CA ILE A 2 -7.12 -4.77 -1.76
C ILE A 2 -6.88 -5.33 -0.37
N ASP A 3 -6.85 -6.66 -0.27
CA ASP A 3 -6.81 -7.46 0.95
C ASP A 3 -8.00 -7.23 1.90
N SER A 4 -8.32 -8.25 2.69
CA SER A 4 -9.45 -8.28 3.63
C SER A 4 -9.00 -8.42 5.10
N GLY A 5 -7.70 -8.53 5.33
CA GLY A 5 -7.08 -8.60 6.64
C GLY A 5 -7.21 -9.97 7.32
N ALA A 6 -6.58 -10.06 8.49
CA ALA A 6 -6.52 -11.27 9.29
C ALA A 6 -7.87 -11.79 9.83
N SER A 7 -7.98 -13.11 9.89
CA SER A 7 -8.95 -13.83 10.73
C SER A 7 -8.25 -14.51 11.90
N PHE A 8 -8.88 -14.49 13.07
CA PHE A 8 -8.38 -15.15 14.28
C PHE A 8 -9.46 -16.03 14.89
N ASN A 9 -9.17 -17.32 15.04
CA ASN A 9 -10.12 -18.31 15.56
C ASN A 9 -11.47 -18.28 14.80
N GLY A 10 -11.42 -18.14 13.47
CA GLY A 10 -12.60 -18.05 12.61
C GLY A 10 -13.30 -16.69 12.60
N ASN A 11 -12.82 -15.69 13.34
CA ASN A 11 -13.40 -14.35 13.37
C ASN A 11 -12.54 -13.37 12.57
N ALA A 12 -13.06 -12.88 11.46
CA ALA A 12 -12.39 -11.88 10.63
C ALA A 12 -12.73 -10.46 11.12
N ARG A 13 -12.32 -10.14 12.35
CA ARG A 13 -12.65 -8.85 12.99
C ARG A 13 -12.19 -7.64 12.18
N THR A 14 -11.12 -7.76 11.41
CA THR A 14 -10.68 -6.69 10.50
C THR A 14 -11.74 -6.42 9.43
N ALA A 15 -12.25 -7.46 8.77
CA ALA A 15 -13.33 -7.31 7.79
C ALA A 15 -14.64 -6.85 8.44
N GLU A 16 -15.09 -7.53 9.49
CA GLU A 16 -16.40 -7.33 10.13
C GLU A 16 -16.53 -6.00 10.88
N ASN A 17 -15.50 -5.63 11.65
CA ASN A 17 -15.56 -4.52 12.60
C ASN A 17 -14.78 -3.29 12.16
N VAL A 18 -13.97 -3.39 11.10
CA VAL A 18 -13.18 -2.27 10.58
C VAL A 18 -13.54 -1.98 9.13
N LEU A 19 -13.33 -2.92 8.20
CA LEU A 19 -13.52 -2.65 6.77
C LEU A 19 -14.98 -2.36 6.41
N LEU A 20 -15.91 -3.25 6.74
CA LEU A 20 -17.33 -3.05 6.38
C LEU A 20 -17.92 -1.78 7.03
N PRO A 21 -17.71 -1.51 8.34
CA PRO A 21 -18.17 -0.25 8.94
C PRO A 21 -17.49 1.00 8.35
N LEU A 22 -16.21 0.90 7.94
CA LEU A 22 -15.52 2.02 7.30
C LEU A 22 -16.12 2.33 5.92
N LEU A 23 -16.46 1.31 5.14
CA LEU A 23 -17.13 1.49 3.85
C LEU A 23 -18.50 2.16 4.04
N ASP A 24 -19.28 1.73 5.02
CA ASP A 24 -20.55 2.36 5.39
C ASP A 24 -20.37 3.83 5.80
N GLN A 25 -19.36 4.13 6.64
CA GLN A 25 -19.02 5.50 7.04
C GLN A 25 -18.69 6.40 5.83
N TYR A 26 -18.03 5.87 4.80
CA TYR A 26 -17.74 6.59 3.55
C TYR A 26 -18.90 6.53 2.52
N ASN A 27 -20.05 5.97 2.88
CA ASN A 27 -21.20 5.74 1.98
C ASN A 27 -20.83 4.93 0.73
N ILE A 28 -19.85 4.02 0.85
CA ILE A 28 -19.47 3.10 -0.22
C ILE A 28 -20.39 1.89 -0.14
N ASN A 29 -21.39 1.86 -1.03
CA ASN A 29 -22.43 0.84 -1.06
C ASN A 29 -22.18 -0.29 -2.05
N ALA A 30 -21.11 -0.19 -2.86
CA ALA A 30 -20.71 -1.23 -3.80
C ALA A 30 -19.18 -1.24 -3.97
N ILE A 31 -18.60 -2.45 -4.07
CA ILE A 31 -17.22 -2.72 -4.42
C ILE A 31 -17.20 -3.40 -5.78
N ASP A 32 -16.61 -2.77 -6.79
CA ASP A 32 -16.54 -3.36 -8.14
C ASP A 32 -15.41 -4.40 -8.26
N HIS A 33 -14.31 -4.20 -7.53
CA HIS A 33 -13.09 -5.00 -7.65
C HIS A 33 -12.49 -5.31 -6.27
N VAL A 34 -12.22 -6.59 -6.04
CA VAL A 34 -11.51 -7.09 -4.86
C VAL A 34 -10.24 -7.80 -5.33
N VAL A 35 -9.08 -7.36 -4.84
CA VAL A 35 -7.81 -8.06 -5.06
C VAL A 35 -7.35 -8.63 -3.73
N HIS A 36 -7.17 -9.94 -3.66
CA HIS A 36 -6.38 -10.57 -2.60
C HIS A 36 -4.98 -10.77 -3.13
N THR A 37 -4.00 -10.12 -2.51
CA THR A 37 -2.61 -10.18 -2.99
C THR A 37 -2.06 -11.58 -2.92
N HIS A 38 -2.41 -12.34 -1.90
CA HIS A 38 -2.21 -13.78 -1.77
C HIS A 38 -3.13 -14.34 -0.69
N SER A 39 -3.12 -15.64 -0.49
CA SER A 39 -4.07 -16.35 0.39
C SER A 39 -3.71 -16.41 1.86
N ASP A 40 -2.56 -15.87 2.27
CA ASP A 40 -2.15 -15.88 3.67
C ASP A 40 -3.17 -15.13 4.54
N ASN A 41 -3.29 -15.59 5.79
CA ASN A 41 -4.39 -15.20 6.65
C ASN A 41 -4.46 -13.69 6.88
N ASP A 42 -3.33 -13.03 7.10
CA ASP A 42 -3.23 -11.57 7.29
C ASP A 42 -3.61 -10.74 6.06
N HIS A 43 -3.73 -11.36 4.88
CA HIS A 43 -4.21 -10.74 3.65
C HIS A 43 -5.64 -11.15 3.31
N ALA A 44 -5.95 -12.44 3.28
CA ALA A 44 -7.20 -13.00 2.79
C ALA A 44 -8.07 -13.65 3.88
N GLY A 45 -7.73 -13.54 5.16
CA GLY A 45 -8.49 -14.13 6.26
C GLY A 45 -9.94 -13.64 6.34
N GLY A 46 -10.21 -12.41 5.89
CA GLY A 46 -11.54 -11.82 5.79
C GLY A 46 -12.29 -12.12 4.49
N GLN A 47 -11.74 -12.92 3.57
CA GLN A 47 -12.30 -13.11 2.24
C GLN A 47 -13.76 -13.56 2.27
N GLN A 48 -14.09 -14.60 3.06
CA GLN A 48 -15.46 -15.13 3.14
C GLN A 48 -16.46 -14.12 3.71
N VAL A 49 -16.02 -13.22 4.59
CA VAL A 49 -16.88 -12.14 5.12
C VAL A 49 -17.18 -11.14 4.03
N ILE A 50 -16.18 -10.76 3.23
CA ILE A 50 -16.38 -9.84 2.11
C ILE A 50 -17.26 -10.47 1.03
N GLU A 51 -17.02 -11.71 0.62
CA GLU A 51 -17.83 -12.43 -0.38
C GLU A 51 -19.32 -12.56 -0.01
N ARG A 52 -19.64 -12.60 1.28
CA ARG A 52 -21.02 -12.67 1.78
C ARG A 52 -21.65 -11.31 2.01
N SER A 53 -20.88 -10.23 1.92
CA SER A 53 -21.37 -8.88 2.14
C SER A 53 -22.11 -8.35 0.92
N LEU A 54 -23.26 -7.70 1.15
CA LEU A 54 -24.05 -7.07 0.08
C LEU A 54 -23.24 -6.04 -0.70
N VAL A 55 -22.28 -5.36 -0.05
CA VAL A 55 -21.42 -4.35 -0.68
C VAL A 55 -20.53 -4.95 -1.77
N ALA A 56 -20.24 -6.26 -1.74
CA ALA A 56 -19.31 -6.91 -2.67
C ALA A 56 -19.98 -8.01 -3.49
N ILE A 57 -21.32 -8.08 -3.51
CA ILE A 57 -22.07 -9.18 -4.14
C ILE A 57 -21.77 -9.32 -5.64
N ASP A 58 -21.55 -8.19 -6.33
CA ASP A 58 -21.25 -8.11 -7.75
C ASP A 58 -19.75 -7.85 -8.03
N ALA A 59 -18.90 -7.96 -7.00
CA ALA A 59 -17.48 -7.67 -7.14
C ALA A 59 -16.76 -8.71 -8.02
N ILE A 60 -15.82 -8.24 -8.84
CA ILE A 60 -14.87 -9.11 -9.53
C ILE A 60 -13.68 -9.36 -8.63
N TYR A 61 -13.38 -10.64 -8.38
CA TYR A 61 -12.30 -11.08 -7.50
C TYR A 61 -11.04 -11.43 -8.30
N TYR A 62 -9.90 -10.97 -7.78
CA TYR A 62 -8.57 -11.26 -8.30
C TYR A 62 -7.69 -11.87 -7.21
N SER A 63 -6.90 -12.87 -7.58
CA SER A 63 -5.88 -13.52 -6.75
C SER A 63 -4.71 -13.98 -7.63
N PRO A 64 -3.55 -14.35 -7.06
CA PRO A 64 -2.41 -14.85 -7.85
C PRO A 64 -2.75 -15.98 -8.82
N ARG A 65 -3.73 -16.82 -8.47
CA ARG A 65 -4.20 -17.94 -9.31
C ARG A 65 -5.36 -17.57 -10.23
N THR A 66 -6.04 -16.47 -9.96
CA THR A 66 -7.28 -16.09 -10.67
C THR A 66 -7.24 -14.63 -11.05
N GLY A 67 -6.92 -14.36 -12.31
CA GLY A 67 -7.11 -13.05 -12.92
C GLY A 67 -6.14 -11.95 -12.48
N CYS A 68 -5.29 -12.15 -11.48
CA CYS A 68 -4.12 -11.30 -11.26
C CYS A 68 -2.95 -11.81 -12.09
N GLU A 69 -2.63 -11.12 -13.17
CA GLU A 69 -1.54 -11.53 -14.05
C GLU A 69 -0.88 -10.32 -14.72
N ARG A 70 0.43 -10.40 -14.89
CA ARG A 70 1.25 -9.34 -15.47
C ARG A 70 0.72 -8.96 -16.85
N GLY A 71 0.55 -7.66 -17.07
CA GLY A 71 0.10 -7.10 -18.33
C GLY A 71 -1.40 -6.88 -18.38
N LYS A 72 -2.17 -7.45 -17.44
CA LYS A 72 -3.60 -7.13 -17.31
C LYS A 72 -3.79 -5.68 -16.90
N VAL A 73 -4.81 -5.07 -17.48
CA VAL A 73 -5.20 -3.68 -17.25
C VAL A 73 -6.70 -3.61 -17.04
N ILE A 74 -7.12 -2.91 -16.00
CA ILE A 74 -8.51 -2.53 -15.78
C ILE A 74 -8.57 -1.00 -15.87
N TYR A 75 -9.49 -0.50 -16.68
CA TYR A 75 -9.88 0.90 -16.66
C TYR A 75 -11.13 1.01 -15.79
N TRP A 76 -10.97 1.60 -14.61
CA TRP A 76 -12.02 1.71 -13.62
C TRP A 76 -12.25 3.18 -13.32
N GLN A 77 -13.34 3.72 -13.85
CA GLN A 77 -13.65 5.16 -13.80
C GLN A 77 -12.48 5.99 -14.37
N SER A 78 -11.93 6.93 -13.61
CA SER A 78 -10.75 7.73 -13.99
C SER A 78 -9.40 7.04 -13.70
N LEU A 79 -9.42 5.83 -13.13
CA LEU A 79 -8.23 5.10 -12.72
C LEU A 79 -7.86 4.00 -13.73
N THR A 80 -6.56 3.81 -13.89
CA THR A 80 -5.96 2.65 -14.55
C THR A 80 -5.34 1.76 -13.48
N ILE A 81 -5.82 0.52 -13.38
CA ILE A 81 -5.28 -0.51 -12.50
C ILE A 81 -4.48 -1.49 -13.35
N ARG A 82 -3.18 -1.60 -13.10
CA ARG A 82 -2.25 -2.49 -13.80
C ARG A 82 -1.76 -3.58 -12.87
N PHE A 83 -1.83 -4.81 -13.35
CA PHE A 83 -1.29 -5.98 -12.67
C PHE A 83 0.12 -6.23 -13.22
N LEU A 84 1.11 -6.22 -12.34
CA LEU A 84 2.53 -6.26 -12.71
C LEU A 84 3.17 -7.62 -12.45
N TRP A 85 2.59 -8.41 -11.56
CA TRP A 85 3.04 -9.72 -11.11
C TRP A 85 1.85 -10.49 -10.50
N PRO A 86 1.78 -11.83 -10.59
CA PRO A 86 2.72 -12.79 -11.19
C PRO A 86 2.65 -12.85 -12.72
N LEU A 87 3.43 -13.71 -13.37
CA LEU A 87 3.35 -13.93 -14.83
C LEU A 87 2.02 -14.60 -15.24
N PRO A 88 1.54 -14.40 -16.49
CA PRO A 88 0.35 -15.09 -16.99
C PRO A 88 0.45 -16.61 -16.85
N GLY A 89 -0.65 -17.23 -16.43
CA GLY A 89 -0.73 -18.68 -16.21
C GLY A 89 -0.18 -19.16 -14.87
N ASN A 90 0.26 -18.27 -13.98
CA ASN A 90 0.66 -18.65 -12.61
C ASN A 90 -0.43 -19.48 -11.90
N GLN A 91 0.00 -20.60 -11.29
CA GLN A 91 -0.88 -21.50 -10.50
C GLN A 91 -0.49 -21.55 -9.02
N GLU A 92 0.55 -20.80 -8.63
CA GLU A 92 1.06 -20.76 -7.26
C GLU A 92 0.42 -19.60 -6.48
N ASP A 93 0.37 -19.75 -5.16
CA ASP A 93 -0.09 -18.72 -4.23
C ASP A 93 0.84 -18.76 -3.03
N SER A 94 1.70 -17.75 -2.98
CA SER A 94 2.73 -17.57 -1.98
C SER A 94 3.15 -16.11 -2.01
N ASN A 95 3.95 -15.69 -1.03
CA ASN A 95 4.55 -14.37 -0.96
C ASN A 95 5.31 -14.02 -2.26
N ALA A 96 6.07 -14.99 -2.80
CA ALA A 96 6.78 -14.80 -4.06
C ALA A 96 5.85 -14.52 -5.25
N GLN A 97 4.60 -14.97 -5.20
CA GLN A 97 3.60 -14.79 -6.26
C GLN A 97 2.53 -13.76 -5.89
N SER A 98 2.75 -12.96 -4.83
CA SER A 98 1.78 -11.94 -4.44
C SER A 98 1.42 -11.03 -5.61
N CYS A 99 0.13 -10.73 -5.75
CA CYS A 99 -0.39 -9.85 -6.77
C CYS A 99 0.17 -8.44 -6.59
N VAL A 100 0.97 -7.96 -7.54
CA VAL A 100 1.52 -6.61 -7.52
C VAL A 100 0.65 -5.72 -8.37
N VAL A 101 0.02 -4.73 -7.75
CA VAL A 101 -0.97 -3.86 -8.39
C VAL A 101 -0.50 -2.42 -8.36
N ARG A 102 -0.55 -1.76 -9.51
CA ARG A 102 -0.35 -0.32 -9.63
C ARG A 102 -1.65 0.36 -10.01
N ILE A 103 -2.07 1.33 -9.22
CA ILE A 103 -3.27 2.15 -9.45
C ILE A 103 -2.81 3.55 -9.82
N SER A 104 -3.43 4.15 -10.84
CA SER A 104 -3.06 5.50 -11.27
C SER A 104 -4.18 6.27 -11.96
N ASP A 105 -4.21 7.58 -11.75
CA ASP A 105 -5.04 8.56 -12.49
C ASP A 105 -4.29 9.22 -13.67
N ASN A 106 -3.18 8.61 -14.12
CA ASN A 106 -2.15 9.11 -15.06
C ASN A 106 -1.11 10.08 -14.48
N ARG A 107 -1.34 10.74 -13.35
CA ARG A 107 -0.39 11.68 -12.72
C ARG A 107 0.18 11.13 -11.42
N ASN A 108 -0.71 10.62 -10.59
CA ASN A 108 -0.44 9.99 -9.31
C ASN A 108 -0.50 8.48 -9.45
N HIS A 109 0.30 7.81 -8.62
CA HIS A 109 0.60 6.40 -8.74
C HIS A 109 0.72 5.77 -7.35
N VAL A 110 -0.05 4.72 -7.10
CA VAL A 110 0.08 3.89 -5.90
C VAL A 110 0.54 2.50 -6.33
N LEU A 111 1.56 1.96 -5.68
CA LEU A 111 2.01 0.59 -5.88
C LEU A 111 1.75 -0.22 -4.61
N ILE A 112 1.00 -1.31 -4.76
CA ILE A 112 0.75 -2.30 -3.70
C ILE A 112 1.49 -3.56 -4.10
N ALA A 113 2.48 -3.94 -3.30
CA ALA A 113 3.39 -5.02 -3.63
C ALA A 113 2.98 -6.39 -3.04
N GLY A 114 1.97 -6.42 -2.16
CA GLY A 114 1.69 -7.62 -1.35
C GLY A 114 2.94 -8.04 -0.60
N ASP A 115 3.24 -9.34 -0.60
CA ASP A 115 4.35 -9.91 0.15
C ASP A 115 5.52 -10.35 -0.72
N ILE A 116 5.66 -9.76 -1.92
CA ILE A 116 6.79 -10.09 -2.78
C ILE A 116 8.13 -9.96 -2.05
N GLU A 117 8.98 -10.96 -2.25
CA GLU A 117 10.33 -10.99 -1.70
C GLU A 117 11.36 -10.64 -2.77
N ARG A 118 12.64 -10.55 -2.39
CA ARG A 118 13.74 -10.07 -3.27
C ARG A 118 13.72 -10.70 -4.66
N ALA A 119 13.48 -12.01 -4.77
CA ALA A 119 13.47 -12.71 -6.06
C ALA A 119 12.44 -12.12 -7.03
N SER A 120 11.23 -11.86 -6.55
CA SER A 120 10.12 -11.28 -7.32
C SER A 120 10.37 -9.79 -7.60
N GLU A 121 11.00 -9.06 -6.69
CA GLU A 121 11.47 -7.69 -6.95
C GLU A 121 12.48 -7.64 -8.12
N TYR A 122 13.48 -8.52 -8.12
CA TYR A 122 14.45 -8.62 -9.22
C TYR A 122 13.79 -9.03 -10.54
N ALA A 123 12.82 -9.94 -10.50
CA ALA A 123 12.04 -10.33 -11.68
C ALA A 123 11.27 -9.14 -12.24
N LEU A 124 10.58 -8.38 -11.39
CA LEU A 124 9.88 -7.14 -11.76
C LEU A 124 10.82 -6.12 -12.42
N LEU A 125 11.99 -5.89 -11.84
CA LEU A 125 13.00 -4.97 -12.38
C LEU A 125 13.51 -5.43 -13.76
N THR A 126 13.76 -6.72 -13.92
CA THR A 126 14.24 -7.30 -15.17
C THR A 126 13.20 -7.16 -16.28
N LEU A 127 11.95 -7.52 -15.97
CA LEU A 127 10.83 -7.41 -16.90
C LEU A 127 10.47 -5.96 -17.21
N HIS A 128 10.65 -5.05 -16.24
CA HIS A 128 10.48 -3.62 -16.42
C HIS A 128 11.49 -3.05 -17.44
N LYS A 129 12.77 -3.39 -17.31
CA LYS A 129 13.81 -2.97 -18.27
C LYS A 129 13.59 -3.51 -19.68
N ALA A 130 13.07 -4.74 -19.79
CA ALA A 130 12.80 -5.36 -21.08
C ALA A 130 11.58 -4.76 -21.80
N SER A 131 10.58 -4.31 -21.04
CA SER A 131 9.38 -3.68 -21.57
C SER A 131 9.67 -2.22 -21.88
N GLN A 132 9.94 -1.86 -23.14
CA GLN A 132 10.19 -0.48 -23.63
C GLN A 132 9.01 0.51 -23.40
N THR A 133 8.02 0.09 -22.62
CA THR A 133 6.84 0.83 -22.21
C THR A 133 7.12 1.67 -20.96
N LEU A 134 6.22 2.62 -20.67
CA LEU A 134 6.17 3.55 -19.52
C LEU A 134 6.82 3.05 -18.20
N PRO A 135 7.25 3.96 -17.30
CA PRO A 135 7.90 3.59 -16.05
C PRO A 135 6.93 2.90 -15.05
N LEU A 136 6.53 1.65 -15.32
CA LEU A 136 5.48 0.89 -14.61
C LEU A 136 5.74 0.65 -13.13
N LEU A 137 6.98 0.81 -12.65
CA LEU A 137 7.30 0.66 -11.22
C LEU A 137 7.24 1.99 -10.46
N LYS A 138 7.29 3.14 -11.14
CA LYS A 138 7.23 4.44 -10.45
C LYS A 138 5.91 4.62 -9.71
N ALA A 139 6.03 5.02 -8.44
CA ALA A 139 4.90 5.28 -7.54
C ALA A 139 5.15 6.54 -6.71
N ASN A 140 4.10 7.26 -6.33
CA ASN A 140 4.16 8.28 -5.27
C ASN A 140 4.09 7.62 -3.90
N VAL A 141 3.17 6.66 -3.77
CA VAL A 141 2.95 5.89 -2.55
C VAL A 141 3.21 4.42 -2.81
N LEU A 142 4.07 3.82 -1.99
CA LEU A 142 4.32 2.38 -1.96
C LEU A 142 3.72 1.79 -0.68
N VAL A 143 2.85 0.80 -0.80
CA VAL A 143 2.57 -0.11 0.32
C VAL A 143 3.70 -1.13 0.34
N ALA A 144 4.48 -1.11 1.43
CA ALA A 144 5.74 -1.83 1.55
C ALA A 144 5.54 -3.33 1.28
N PRO A 145 6.41 -3.96 0.49
CA PRO A 145 6.38 -5.41 0.34
C PRO A 145 6.52 -6.12 1.69
N HIS A 146 5.68 -7.12 1.95
CA HIS A 146 5.79 -8.04 3.09
C HIS A 146 5.88 -7.32 4.44
N HIS A 147 5.04 -6.31 4.62
CA HIS A 147 4.96 -5.48 5.84
C HIS A 147 6.27 -4.77 6.23
N GLY A 148 7.30 -4.79 5.38
CA GLY A 148 8.66 -4.34 5.72
C GLY A 148 9.56 -5.44 6.30
N SER A 149 9.33 -6.71 5.96
CA SER A 149 10.25 -7.82 6.22
C SER A 149 11.62 -7.57 5.59
N ASN A 150 12.69 -8.03 6.25
CA ASN A 150 14.02 -7.96 5.66
C ASN A 150 14.15 -8.78 4.38
N THR A 151 13.27 -9.77 4.15
CA THR A 151 13.23 -10.58 2.93
C THR A 151 12.76 -9.81 1.69
N SER A 152 12.39 -8.53 1.84
CA SER A 152 11.93 -7.67 0.76
C SER A 152 12.56 -6.27 0.81
N SER A 153 12.01 -5.35 0.03
CA SER A 153 12.35 -3.94 -0.12
C SER A 153 13.81 -3.69 -0.51
N THR A 154 14.38 -4.46 -1.44
CA THR A 154 15.78 -4.30 -1.88
C THR A 154 16.07 -2.85 -2.30
N ASP A 155 17.28 -2.36 -2.05
CA ASP A 155 17.65 -0.97 -2.38
C ASP A 155 17.43 -0.66 -3.87
N VAL A 156 17.74 -1.61 -4.76
CA VAL A 156 17.48 -1.46 -6.21
C VAL A 156 15.99 -1.41 -6.55
N PHE A 157 15.13 -2.09 -5.80
CA PHE A 157 13.68 -2.01 -5.96
C PHE A 157 13.16 -0.66 -5.49
N ILE A 158 13.57 -0.21 -4.30
CA ILE A 158 13.22 1.11 -3.76
C ILE A 158 13.60 2.22 -4.74
N LYS A 159 14.83 2.19 -5.28
CA LYS A 159 15.31 3.17 -6.27
C LYS A 159 14.51 3.16 -7.57
N ALA A 160 14.10 1.98 -8.04
CA ALA A 160 13.30 1.88 -9.26
C ALA A 160 11.85 2.35 -9.08
N VAL A 161 11.26 2.06 -7.92
CA VAL A 161 9.93 2.56 -7.55
C VAL A 161 9.97 4.07 -7.27
N SER A 162 11.06 4.55 -6.67
CA SER A 162 11.29 5.95 -6.30
C SER A 162 10.09 6.59 -5.57
N PRO A 163 9.55 5.95 -4.51
CA PRO A 163 8.36 6.46 -3.82
C PRO A 163 8.66 7.73 -3.05
N ASN A 164 7.68 8.65 -2.97
CA ASN A 164 7.72 9.76 -2.02
C ASN A 164 7.45 9.25 -0.60
N VAL A 165 6.53 8.30 -0.49
CA VAL A 165 6.09 7.72 0.78
C VAL A 165 6.04 6.20 0.68
N VAL A 166 6.47 5.53 1.76
CA VAL A 166 6.19 4.13 2.02
C VAL A 166 5.25 3.96 3.23
N ILE A 167 4.26 3.08 3.09
CA ILE A 167 3.35 2.67 4.16
C ILE A 167 3.64 1.22 4.54
N PHE A 168 3.98 0.98 5.81
CA PHE A 168 4.12 -0.34 6.40
C PHE A 168 2.83 -0.74 7.10
N THR A 169 2.17 -1.77 6.56
CA THR A 169 0.91 -2.32 7.08
C THR A 169 1.23 -3.38 8.14
N GLN A 170 1.47 -2.97 9.38
CA GLN A 170 1.71 -3.92 10.48
C GLN A 170 1.00 -3.51 11.78
N GLY A 171 0.81 -4.50 12.65
CA GLY A 171 0.26 -4.34 14.00
C GLY A 171 1.32 -3.89 15.01
N TYR A 172 0.88 -3.12 16.01
CA TYR A 172 1.77 -2.69 17.11
C TYR A 172 2.35 -3.89 17.84
N GLU A 173 3.67 -3.85 18.11
CA GLU A 173 4.42 -4.95 18.74
C GLU A 173 4.15 -6.31 18.07
N ASN A 174 4.05 -6.32 16.73
CA ASN A 174 3.91 -7.56 15.98
C ASN A 174 5.11 -8.49 16.29
N ARG A 175 4.84 -9.79 16.43
CA ARG A 175 5.82 -10.80 16.84
C ARG A 175 7.04 -10.94 15.91
N TRP A 176 6.95 -10.38 14.71
CA TRP A 176 8.01 -10.42 13.70
C TRP A 176 8.92 -9.19 13.75
N ALA A 177 8.61 -8.21 14.60
CA ALA A 177 9.32 -6.95 14.72
C ALA A 177 9.41 -6.16 13.40
N PHE A 178 8.34 -6.19 12.59
CA PHE A 178 8.25 -5.41 11.36
C PHE A 178 7.88 -3.95 11.62
N PRO A 179 8.36 -3.01 10.77
CA PRO A 179 9.35 -3.22 9.72
C PRO A 179 10.75 -3.49 10.31
N ASP A 180 11.55 -4.32 9.62
CA ASP A 180 12.94 -4.59 10.01
C ASP A 180 13.80 -3.31 9.93
N GLU A 181 14.73 -3.13 10.86
CA GLU A 181 15.56 -1.92 10.94
C GLU A 181 16.41 -1.68 9.67
N ASN A 182 16.83 -2.74 8.98
CA ASN A 182 17.56 -2.62 7.71
C ASN A 182 16.64 -2.14 6.58
N VAL A 183 15.35 -2.48 6.63
CA VAL A 183 14.36 -1.98 5.67
C VAL A 183 14.10 -0.50 5.93
N VAL A 184 13.86 -0.11 7.19
CA VAL A 184 13.69 1.29 7.60
C VAL A 184 14.89 2.14 7.16
N THR A 185 16.10 1.63 7.37
CA THR A 185 17.34 2.30 6.95
C THR A 185 17.40 2.47 5.44
N ARG A 186 17.11 1.42 4.65
CA ARG A 186 17.09 1.51 3.18
C ARG A 186 16.11 2.57 2.68
N TYR A 187 14.91 2.67 3.24
CA TYR A 187 13.96 3.71 2.85
C TYR A 187 14.42 5.11 3.26
N ARG A 188 15.01 5.27 4.46
CA ARG A 188 15.57 6.55 4.92
C ARG A 188 16.72 7.01 4.02
N ASP A 189 17.62 6.12 3.65
CA ASP A 189 18.79 6.43 2.82
C ASP A 189 18.40 6.77 1.36
N ASN A 190 17.14 6.51 0.98
CA ASN A 190 16.54 6.92 -0.29
C ASN A 190 15.55 8.09 -0.14
N ASP A 191 15.61 8.83 0.98
CA ASP A 191 14.78 10.01 1.27
C ASP A 191 13.25 9.74 1.22
N VAL A 192 12.84 8.51 1.53
CA VAL A 192 11.43 8.11 1.51
C VAL A 192 10.79 8.37 2.87
N SER A 193 9.67 9.10 2.88
CA SER A 193 8.88 9.32 4.10
C SER A 193 8.15 8.03 4.52
N GLN A 194 8.20 7.70 5.81
CA GLN A 194 7.77 6.38 6.30
C GLN A 194 6.56 6.49 7.23
N TYR A 195 5.51 5.71 6.94
CA TYR A 195 4.29 5.66 7.74
C TYR A 195 3.99 4.23 8.15
N LEU A 196 3.64 4.05 9.41
CA LEU A 196 3.38 2.75 10.02
C LEU A 196 1.95 2.74 10.53
N THR A 197 1.12 1.80 10.08
CA THR A 197 -0.29 1.71 10.54
C THR A 197 -0.38 1.50 12.05
N SER A 198 0.59 0.84 12.67
CA SER A 198 0.62 0.62 14.13
C SER A 198 0.77 1.90 14.95
N THR A 199 1.49 2.90 14.45
CA THR A 199 1.77 4.16 15.15
C THR A 199 0.93 5.32 14.64
N HIS A 200 0.56 5.31 13.36
CA HIS A 200 -0.21 6.36 12.70
C HIS A 200 -1.72 6.08 12.66
N GLY A 201 -2.13 4.83 12.87
CA GLY A 201 -3.53 4.40 12.81
C GLY A 201 -4.02 4.29 11.37
N TYR A 202 -5.28 4.64 11.14
CA TYR A 202 -5.82 4.80 9.78
C TYR A 202 -5.03 5.89 9.04
N ILE A 203 -4.59 5.57 7.82
CA ILE A 203 -3.82 6.45 6.95
C ILE A 203 -4.68 6.70 5.71
N ASN A 204 -4.98 7.97 5.43
CA ASN A 204 -5.73 8.41 4.27
C ASN A 204 -4.79 9.15 3.31
N VAL A 205 -4.77 8.73 2.05
CA VAL A 205 -4.07 9.44 0.97
C VAL A 205 -5.11 9.98 0.03
N GLU A 206 -5.18 11.30 -0.11
CA GLU A 206 -6.08 11.94 -1.06
C GLU A 206 -5.27 12.55 -2.19
N PHE A 207 -5.63 12.18 -3.42
CA PHE A 207 -5.06 12.75 -4.63
C PHE A 207 -6.02 13.80 -5.15
N ASP A 208 -5.53 15.04 -5.30
CA ASP A 208 -6.40 16.15 -5.67
C ASP A 208 -6.88 16.01 -7.12
N SER A 209 -8.20 16.03 -7.30
CA SER A 209 -8.83 16.03 -8.61
C SER A 209 -8.65 17.41 -9.25
N HIS A 210 -7.52 17.62 -9.91
CA HIS A 210 -7.32 18.87 -10.63
C HIS A 210 -8.30 18.95 -11.79
N ASP A 211 -9.23 19.90 -11.71
CA ASP A 211 -10.01 20.31 -12.87
C ASP A 211 -9.02 20.87 -13.91
N SER A 212 -8.86 20.12 -15.00
CA SER A 212 -7.90 20.42 -16.06
C SER A 212 -8.05 21.82 -16.69
N ALA A 213 -9.18 22.49 -16.44
CA ALA A 213 -9.44 23.87 -16.85
C ALA A 213 -8.56 24.91 -16.12
N LEU A 214 -8.21 24.70 -14.85
CA LEU A 214 -7.37 25.63 -14.07
C LEU A 214 -5.88 25.53 -14.46
N CYS A 215 -5.46 24.39 -14.99
CA CYS A 215 -4.08 24.13 -15.42
C CYS A 215 -3.73 24.70 -16.81
N GLN A 216 -4.65 25.41 -17.48
CA GLN A 216 -4.44 25.97 -18.83
C GLN A 216 -4.11 27.47 -18.85
N SER A 217 -3.93 28.09 -17.70
CA SER A 217 -3.44 29.46 -17.61
C SER A 217 -1.94 29.52 -17.92
N LYS A 218 -1.60 29.74 -19.20
CA LYS A 218 -0.22 29.91 -19.70
C LYS A 218 0.47 31.22 -19.25
N SER A 219 -0.16 32.06 -18.42
CA SER A 219 0.39 33.37 -18.06
C SER A 219 1.24 33.41 -16.80
N ASP A 220 1.14 32.40 -15.93
CA ASP A 220 1.83 32.42 -14.64
C ASP A 220 2.53 31.09 -14.42
N ASN A 221 3.73 31.12 -13.84
CA ASN A 221 4.55 29.95 -13.46
C ASN A 221 3.84 29.08 -12.40
N VAL A 222 2.69 28.51 -12.73
CA VAL A 222 1.97 27.55 -11.91
C VAL A 222 2.52 26.19 -12.25
N HIS A 223 3.56 25.79 -11.51
CA HIS A 223 3.94 24.39 -11.44
C HIS A 223 2.74 23.62 -10.86
N CYS A 224 2.01 22.91 -11.73
CA CYS A 224 1.01 21.94 -11.31
C CYS A 224 1.73 20.71 -10.76
N ALA A 225 2.44 20.86 -9.64
CA ALA A 225 2.97 19.73 -8.90
C ALA A 225 1.78 18.88 -8.46
N SER A 226 1.87 17.56 -8.62
CA SER A 226 0.90 16.60 -8.08
C SER A 226 0.64 16.91 -6.61
N GLN A 227 -0.49 17.55 -6.32
CA GLN A 227 -0.92 17.81 -4.95
C GLN A 227 -1.65 16.55 -4.48
N TRP A 228 -1.11 15.94 -3.45
CA TRP A 228 -1.79 14.91 -2.68
C TRP A 228 -1.52 15.18 -1.21
N THR A 229 -2.48 14.81 -0.37
CA THR A 229 -2.39 14.96 1.08
C THR A 229 -2.31 13.60 1.74
N MET A 230 -1.66 13.56 2.89
CA MET A 230 -1.56 12.38 3.73
C MET A 230 -2.05 12.74 5.11
N GLU A 231 -3.19 12.17 5.50
CA GLU A 231 -3.75 12.31 6.83
C GLU A 231 -3.61 11.00 7.60
N THR A 232 -3.40 11.12 8.90
CA THR A 232 -3.34 9.95 9.77
C THR A 232 -4.18 10.19 11.00
N GLN A 233 -4.83 9.13 11.48
CA GLN A 233 -5.69 9.20 12.66
C GLN A 233 -4.94 9.71 13.90
N ARG A 234 -3.62 9.45 13.99
CA ARG A 234 -2.82 9.74 15.21
C ARG A 234 -1.89 10.96 15.10
N MET A 235 -1.63 11.55 13.93
CA MET A 235 -0.82 12.78 13.84
C MET A 235 -1.58 14.08 14.12
N HIS A 236 -2.91 14.08 14.20
CA HIS A 236 -3.66 15.20 14.80
C HIS A 236 -3.54 15.17 16.34
N ARG A 237 -2.33 15.47 16.85
CA ARG A 237 -1.94 15.61 18.26
C ARG A 237 -2.64 16.73 19.04
N GLN A 238 -3.85 17.15 18.63
CA GLN A 238 -4.71 18.06 19.39
C GLN A 238 -6.06 17.45 19.79
N LYS A 239 -6.34 16.17 19.49
CA LYS A 239 -7.64 15.55 19.82
C LYS A 239 -7.53 14.16 20.48
N ARG A 240 -6.76 13.99 21.56
CA ARG A 240 -6.94 12.86 22.50
C ARG A 240 -6.20 13.04 23.84
N TRP A 241 -6.98 13.10 24.92
CA TRP A 241 -6.59 13.33 26.32
C TRP A 241 -6.27 12.05 27.13
N TYR A 242 -6.10 10.88 26.50
CA TYR A 242 -6.10 9.61 27.25
C TYR A 242 -5.07 8.55 26.82
N LEU A 243 -4.04 8.89 26.05
CA LEU A 243 -2.90 7.97 25.84
C LEU A 243 -1.60 8.72 26.13
N PRO A 244 -0.90 8.43 27.25
CA PRO A 244 0.44 8.94 27.44
C PRO A 244 1.31 8.45 26.29
N ALA A 245 2.07 9.37 25.70
CA ALA A 245 3.13 9.02 24.77
C ALA A 245 4.16 8.17 25.51
N TYR A 246 4.12 6.85 25.32
CA TYR A 246 5.22 6.00 25.76
C TYR A 246 6.42 6.26 24.85
N HIS A 247 7.40 6.99 25.38
CA HIS A 247 8.75 6.99 24.82
C HIS A 247 9.36 5.60 25.04
N PRO A 248 10.00 4.99 24.03
CA PRO A 248 10.75 3.75 24.20
C PRO A 248 11.84 3.94 25.27
N SER A 249 11.83 3.12 26.31
CA SER A 249 12.71 3.22 27.48
C SER A 249 14.16 2.76 27.24
N HIS A 250 14.67 2.83 26.00
CA HIS A 250 16.02 2.35 25.67
C HIS A 250 16.87 3.30 24.81
N LEU A 251 16.46 4.56 24.61
CA LEU A 251 17.35 5.58 24.07
C LEU A 251 17.97 6.40 25.20
N SER A 252 19.14 5.93 25.63
CA SER A 252 20.06 6.65 26.51
C SER A 252 20.31 8.06 25.95
N LEU A 253 20.05 9.07 26.79
CA LEU A 253 20.44 10.46 26.57
C LEU A 253 21.94 10.56 26.23
N LEU A 254 22.25 11.10 25.06
CA LEU A 254 23.49 11.81 24.79
C LEU A 254 23.13 13.28 24.56
N SER A 255 23.10 14.02 25.66
CA SER A 255 23.08 15.48 25.67
C SER A 255 24.49 15.96 25.34
N LEU A 256 24.69 16.53 24.17
CA LEU A 256 25.79 17.45 23.91
C LEU A 256 25.21 18.85 23.77
N LYS A 257 25.40 19.66 24.83
CA LYS A 257 25.34 21.11 24.75
C LYS A 257 26.68 21.60 24.18
N SER A 258 26.62 22.57 23.27
CA SER A 258 27.71 23.52 23.05
C SER A 258 27.09 24.90 22.87
N ASP A 259 27.46 25.77 23.81
CA ASP A 259 27.34 27.24 23.94
C ASP A 259 25.97 27.91 23.77
#